data_AF-A0A4P5YCH7-F1
#
_entry.id   AF-A0A4P5YCH7-F1
#
_cell.length_a   1.000
_cell.length_b   1.000
_cell.length_c   1.000
_cell.angle_alpha   90.00
_cell.angle_beta   90.00
_cell.angle_gamma   90.00
#
_symmetry.space_group_name_H-M   'P 1'
#
loop_
_entity.id
_entity.type
_entity.pdbx_description
1 polymer ?
#
loop_
_entity_poly.entity_id
_entity_poly.type
_entity_poly.pdbx_seq_one_letter_code
_entity_poly.pdbx_strand_id
1 'polypeptide(L)'
;MNVSNFLKIIKKQKKSQKIRLYIIDKNKHYFLNDGVLKNGFDSKLTVTKNRDSVLSSFSKMAFLFDEIIRLRIVAHSNQNDSKELLYLLNLVPINRKIRTFLDWGVFGPEYTRDMSRLFEVRNDIVHCVSLDEVNYNPKNSISLSSVNGFKKFKTDLDKAWGNLLKIYVVEQEKINWTALSMELKL
;
A
#
# COMPACT_ATOMS: atom_id res chain seq x y z
N MET A 1 6.83 -23.03 -6.30
CA MET A 1 6.07 -22.32 -7.35
C MET A 1 6.28 -20.81 -7.18
N ASN A 2 6.36 -20.02 -8.25
CA ASN A 2 6.50 -18.56 -8.17
C ASN A 2 5.16 -17.83 -8.39
N VAL A 3 5.13 -16.53 -8.11
CA VAL A 3 3.92 -15.69 -8.23
C VAL A 3 3.32 -15.72 -9.64
N SER A 4 4.15 -15.69 -10.69
CA SER A 4 3.67 -15.68 -12.07
C SER A 4 2.97 -17.01 -12.44
N ASN A 5 3.48 -18.14 -11.94
CA ASN A 5 2.86 -19.46 -12.14
C ASN A 5 1.54 -19.56 -11.37
N PHE A 6 1.51 -19.10 -10.12
CA PHE A 6 0.27 -19.04 -9.32
C PHE A 6 -0.82 -18.22 -10.03
N LEU A 7 -0.47 -17.04 -10.55
CA LEU A 7 -1.42 -16.19 -11.29
C LEU A 7 -1.93 -16.86 -12.57
N LYS A 8 -1.10 -17.61 -13.30
CA LYS A 8 -1.54 -18.38 -14.48
C LYS A 8 -2.59 -19.43 -14.12
N ILE A 9 -2.42 -20.09 -12.98
CA ILE A 9 -3.38 -21.12 -12.50
C ILE A 9 -4.69 -20.45 -12.06
N ILE A 10 -4.62 -19.43 -11.20
CA ILE A 10 -5.80 -18.72 -10.69
C ILE A 10 -6.63 -18.06 -11.81
N LYS A 11 -5.99 -17.60 -12.89
CA LYS A 11 -6.72 -17.04 -14.03
C LYS A 11 -7.61 -18.06 -14.74
N LYS A 12 -7.25 -19.35 -14.71
CA LYS A 12 -7.95 -20.43 -15.42
C LYS A 12 -8.99 -21.16 -14.57
N GLN A 13 -8.93 -21.02 -13.25
CA GLN A 13 -9.75 -21.82 -12.33
C GLN A 13 -10.77 -21.00 -11.53
N LYS A 14 -11.75 -21.71 -10.95
CA LYS A 14 -12.72 -21.16 -10.01
C LYS A 14 -12.00 -20.81 -8.70
N LYS A 15 -12.25 -19.62 -8.17
CA LYS A 15 -11.46 -19.03 -7.10
C LYS A 15 -12.19 -19.18 -5.77
N SER A 16 -11.45 -19.50 -4.71
CA SER A 16 -12.01 -19.55 -3.36
C SER A 16 -12.37 -18.15 -2.86
N GLN A 17 -13.54 -18.03 -2.23
CA GLN A 17 -13.95 -16.81 -1.53
C GLN A 17 -13.17 -16.60 -0.22
N LYS A 18 -12.50 -17.64 0.27
CA LYS A 18 -11.72 -17.62 1.51
C LYS A 18 -10.36 -16.95 1.38
N ILE A 19 -10.04 -16.40 0.21
CA ILE A 19 -8.76 -15.76 -0.05
C ILE A 19 -8.91 -14.30 -0.38
N ARG A 20 -8.06 -13.51 0.26
CA ARG A 20 -7.84 -12.10 -0.06
C ARG A 20 -6.35 -11.82 -0.14
N LEU A 21 -5.88 -11.49 -1.33
CA LEU A 21 -4.48 -11.20 -1.61
C LEU A 21 -4.35 -10.08 -2.64
N TYR A 22 -3.53 -9.08 -2.32
CA TYR A 22 -2.96 -8.21 -3.32
C TYR A 22 -1.69 -8.85 -3.89
N ILE A 23 -1.52 -8.86 -5.20
CA ILE A 23 -0.45 -9.60 -5.87
C ILE A 23 0.24 -8.68 -6.87
N ILE A 24 1.55 -8.50 -6.70
CA ILE A 24 2.41 -7.80 -7.64
C ILE A 24 3.24 -8.83 -8.40
N ASP A 25 3.09 -8.86 -9.73
CA ASP A 25 3.94 -9.63 -10.65
C ASP A 25 4.58 -8.67 -11.64
N LYS A 26 5.87 -8.39 -11.41
CA LYS A 26 6.62 -7.34 -12.12
C LYS A 26 5.95 -5.98 -11.93
N ASN A 27 5.40 -5.38 -13.01
CA ASN A 27 4.73 -4.08 -12.99
C ASN A 27 3.20 -4.19 -13.03
N LYS A 28 2.66 -5.41 -12.98
CA LYS A 28 1.21 -5.66 -13.02
C LYS A 28 0.72 -6.06 -11.66
N HIS A 29 -0.28 -5.36 -11.19
CA HIS A 29 -0.87 -5.62 -9.88
C HIS A 29 -2.23 -6.27 -10.07
N TYR A 30 -2.57 -7.14 -9.14
CA TYR A 30 -3.82 -7.88 -9.12
C TYR A 30 -4.37 -7.88 -7.71
N PHE A 31 -5.69 -7.95 -7.60
CA PHE A 31 -6.35 -8.09 -6.32
C PHE A 31 -7.33 -9.25 -6.39
N LEU A 32 -7.02 -10.31 -5.65
CA LEU A 32 -7.89 -11.46 -5.45
C LEU A 32 -8.69 -11.20 -4.18
N ASN A 33 -10.01 -11.11 -4.29
CA ASN A 33 -10.90 -10.97 -3.15
C ASN A 33 -12.26 -11.58 -3.47
N ASP A 34 -12.84 -12.29 -2.51
CA ASP A 34 -14.15 -12.94 -2.64
C ASP A 34 -14.30 -13.77 -3.91
N GLY A 35 -13.24 -14.49 -4.29
CA GLY A 35 -13.23 -15.34 -5.49
C GLY A 35 -13.19 -14.57 -6.82
N VAL A 36 -12.87 -13.27 -6.80
CA VAL A 36 -12.71 -12.47 -8.03
C VAL A 36 -11.28 -11.93 -8.09
N LEU A 37 -10.62 -12.17 -9.23
CA LEU A 37 -9.32 -11.56 -9.54
C LEU A 37 -9.57 -10.30 -10.37
N LYS A 38 -9.29 -9.14 -9.79
CA LYS A 38 -9.38 -7.82 -10.44
C LYS A 38 -7.99 -7.28 -10.73
N ASN A 39 -7.91 -6.30 -11.64
CA ASN A 39 -6.69 -5.50 -11.76
C ASN A 39 -6.52 -4.67 -10.48
N GLY A 40 -5.29 -4.61 -9.98
CA GLY A 40 -4.90 -3.74 -8.88
C GLY A 40 -4.58 -2.32 -9.35
N PHE A 41 -3.99 -1.54 -8.46
CA PHE A 41 -3.47 -0.21 -8.79
C PHE A 41 -2.35 -0.25 -9.83
N ASP A 42 -2.13 0.88 -10.50
CA ASP A 42 -0.97 1.07 -11.36
C ASP A 42 0.34 1.02 -10.57
N SER A 43 1.40 0.54 -11.21
CA SER A 43 2.76 0.53 -10.63
C SER A 43 3.35 1.93 -10.44
N LYS A 44 2.79 2.94 -11.09
CA LYS A 44 3.17 4.35 -10.94
C LYS A 44 1.99 5.17 -10.42
N LEU A 45 2.27 6.17 -9.59
CA LEU A 45 1.27 7.14 -9.17
C LEU A 45 1.17 8.26 -10.21
N THR A 46 -0.06 8.56 -10.61
CA THR A 46 -0.36 9.78 -11.38
C THR A 46 -0.90 10.81 -10.41
N VAL A 47 -0.03 11.73 -9.99
CA VAL A 47 -0.35 12.80 -9.04
C VAL A 47 -0.39 14.13 -9.76
N THR A 48 -1.56 14.78 -9.72
CA THR A 48 -1.78 16.14 -10.20
C THR A 48 -1.91 17.10 -9.01
N LYS A 49 -1.65 18.39 -9.24
CA LYS A 49 -1.64 19.41 -8.20
C LYS A 49 -3.07 19.83 -7.81
N ASN A 50 -3.79 18.92 -7.19
CA ASN A 50 -5.07 19.17 -6.53
C ASN A 50 -5.22 18.22 -5.34
N ARG A 51 -6.09 18.63 -4.41
CA ARG A 51 -6.36 17.93 -3.16
C ARG A 51 -6.73 16.45 -3.39
N ASP A 52 -7.70 16.18 -4.25
CA ASP A 52 -8.27 14.84 -4.40
C ASP A 52 -7.28 13.86 -5.05
N SER A 53 -6.46 14.32 -6.00
CA SER A 53 -5.41 13.50 -6.61
C SER A 53 -4.32 13.11 -5.59
N VAL A 54 -3.93 14.04 -4.73
CA VAL A 54 -2.96 13.76 -3.66
C VAL A 54 -3.56 12.80 -2.63
N LEU A 55 -4.79 13.05 -2.15
CA LEU A 55 -5.47 12.15 -1.22
C LEU A 55 -5.69 10.75 -1.79
N SER A 56 -6.05 10.63 -3.07
CA SER A 56 -6.17 9.35 -3.76
C SER A 56 -4.85 8.57 -3.76
N SER A 57 -3.73 9.27 -3.90
CA SER A 57 -2.39 8.66 -3.85
C SER A 57 -2.09 8.11 -2.45
N PHE A 58 -2.40 8.87 -1.40
CA PHE A 58 -2.26 8.40 -0.02
C PHE A 58 -3.19 7.24 0.32
N SER A 59 -4.40 7.20 -0.22
CA SER A 59 -5.32 6.06 -0.04
C SER A 59 -4.74 4.77 -0.61
N LYS A 60 -4.04 4.83 -1.75
CA LYS A 60 -3.33 3.66 -2.33
C LYS A 60 -2.17 3.20 -1.44
N MET A 61 -1.42 4.13 -0.85
CA MET A 61 -0.36 3.80 0.11
C MET A 61 -0.92 3.17 1.39
N ALA A 62 -1.98 3.75 1.95
CA ALA A 62 -2.66 3.23 3.13
C ALA A 62 -3.22 1.82 2.89
N PHE A 63 -3.79 1.57 1.71
CA PHE A 63 -4.21 0.22 1.33
C PHE A 63 -3.04 -0.77 1.38
N LEU A 64 -1.86 -0.43 0.85
CA LEU A 64 -0.70 -1.31 0.92
C LEU A 64 -0.20 -1.51 2.35
N PHE A 65 -0.32 -0.51 3.22
CA PHE A 65 0.01 -0.70 4.64
C PHE A 65 -0.88 -1.78 5.25
N ASP A 66 -2.18 -1.72 5.00
CA ASP A 66 -3.11 -2.70 5.52
C ASP A 66 -2.85 -4.09 4.94
N GLU A 67 -2.54 -4.19 3.66
CA GLU A 67 -2.20 -5.47 3.05
C GLU A 67 -0.86 -6.03 3.56
N ILE A 68 0.17 -5.22 3.85
CA ILE A 68 1.40 -5.69 4.50
C ILE A 68 1.10 -6.25 5.89
N ILE A 69 0.31 -5.53 6.69
CA ILE A 69 -0.05 -5.99 8.03
C ILE A 69 -0.85 -7.28 7.96
N ARG A 70 -1.82 -7.37 7.04
CA ARG A 70 -2.60 -8.58 6.82
C ARG A 70 -1.74 -9.76 6.39
N LEU A 71 -0.81 -9.57 5.47
CA LEU A 71 0.13 -10.63 5.06
C LEU A 71 0.93 -11.20 6.24
N ARG A 72 1.29 -10.35 7.21
CA ARG A 72 2.02 -10.79 8.40
C ARG A 72 1.17 -11.51 9.44
N ILE A 73 -0.08 -11.09 9.63
CA ILE A 73 -0.94 -11.61 10.71
C ILE A 73 -1.81 -12.78 10.23
N VAL A 74 -2.52 -12.62 9.12
CA VAL A 74 -3.52 -13.58 8.61
C VAL A 74 -3.14 -14.17 7.24
N ALA A 75 -1.96 -13.83 6.73
CA ALA A 75 -1.47 -14.24 5.42
C ALA A 75 -2.51 -13.98 4.31
N HIS A 76 -3.02 -15.05 3.69
CA HIS A 76 -4.00 -15.00 2.60
C HIS A 76 -5.46 -15.18 3.03
N SER A 77 -5.72 -15.45 4.31
CA SER A 77 -7.06 -15.77 4.81
C SER A 77 -8.03 -14.58 4.66
N ASN A 78 -9.26 -14.87 4.23
CA ASN A 78 -10.39 -13.94 4.14
C ASN A 78 -11.57 -14.39 5.02
N GLN A 79 -11.28 -15.07 6.13
CA GLN A 79 -12.28 -15.50 7.11
C GLN A 79 -12.61 -14.39 8.13
N ASN A 80 -13.39 -14.70 9.18
CA ASN A 80 -13.88 -13.71 10.15
C ASN A 80 -12.75 -12.89 10.79
N ASP A 81 -11.64 -13.54 11.20
CA ASP A 81 -10.46 -12.88 11.76
C ASP A 81 -9.87 -11.82 10.82
N SER A 82 -9.96 -12.04 9.49
CA SER A 82 -9.50 -11.05 8.51
C SER A 82 -10.43 -9.84 8.42
N LYS A 83 -11.74 -10.00 8.65
CA LYS A 83 -12.69 -8.88 8.64
C LYS A 83 -12.52 -8.02 9.90
N GLU A 84 -12.38 -8.66 11.05
CA GLU A 84 -12.11 -7.99 12.33
C GLU A 84 -10.77 -7.27 12.30
N LEU A 85 -9.71 -7.90 11.76
CA LEU A 85 -8.43 -7.24 11.58
C LEU A 85 -8.56 -6.01 10.65
N LEU A 86 -9.24 -6.11 9.51
CA LEU A 86 -9.46 -4.97 8.63
C LEU A 86 -10.21 -3.83 9.33
N TYR A 87 -11.22 -4.14 10.13
CA TYR A 87 -11.93 -3.14 10.94
C TYR A 87 -10.98 -2.44 11.90
N LEU A 88 -10.18 -3.19 12.67
CA LEU A 88 -9.19 -2.63 13.58
C LEU A 88 -8.17 -1.76 12.83
N LEU A 89 -7.65 -2.24 11.70
CA LEU A 89 -6.70 -1.48 10.89
C LEU A 89 -7.29 -0.15 10.41
N ASN A 90 -8.58 -0.09 10.06
CA ASN A 90 -9.23 1.15 9.67
C ASN A 90 -9.32 2.18 10.82
N LEU A 91 -9.33 1.72 12.08
CA LEU A 91 -9.34 2.59 13.26
C LEU A 91 -7.93 3.06 13.66
N VAL A 92 -6.90 2.31 13.31
CA VAL A 92 -5.51 2.65 13.69
C VAL A 92 -5.00 3.84 12.85
N PRO A 93 -4.55 4.93 13.49
CA PRO A 93 -3.95 6.06 12.77
C PRO A 93 -2.73 5.63 11.94
N ILE A 94 -2.57 6.18 10.74
CA ILE A 94 -1.46 5.78 9.86
C ILE A 94 -0.09 5.95 10.51
N ASN A 95 0.13 7.01 11.30
CA ASN A 95 1.41 7.21 12.00
C ASN A 95 1.73 6.06 12.97
N ARG A 96 0.72 5.42 13.55
CA ARG A 96 0.91 4.22 14.37
C ARG A 96 1.30 3.02 13.51
N LYS A 97 0.68 2.84 12.34
CA LYS A 97 1.08 1.79 11.37
C LYS A 97 2.53 1.98 10.90
N ILE A 98 2.93 3.21 10.58
CA ILE A 98 4.32 3.55 10.19
C ILE A 98 5.29 3.17 11.31
N ARG A 99 4.96 3.50 12.57
CA ARG A 99 5.80 3.12 13.72
C ARG A 99 5.89 1.60 13.87
N THR A 100 4.77 0.90 13.77
CA THR A 100 4.72 -0.57 13.81
C THR A 100 5.62 -1.20 12.75
N PHE A 101 5.67 -0.66 11.53
CA PHE A 101 6.57 -1.16 10.49
C PHE A 101 8.05 -0.97 10.82
N LEU A 102 8.43 0.10 11.51
CA LEU A 102 9.79 0.26 12.02
C LEU A 102 10.09 -0.79 13.08
N ASP A 103 9.20 -0.96 14.07
CA ASP A 103 9.39 -1.92 15.16
C ASP A 103 9.48 -3.37 14.64
N TRP A 104 8.78 -3.65 13.54
CA TRP A 104 8.77 -4.95 12.85
C TRP A 104 9.93 -5.16 11.86
N GLY A 105 10.82 -4.18 11.70
CA GLY A 105 11.91 -4.21 10.72
C GLY A 105 11.45 -4.23 9.26
N VAL A 106 10.19 -3.90 8.98
CA VAL A 106 9.65 -3.74 7.61
C VAL A 106 10.19 -2.46 6.98
N PHE A 107 10.19 -1.37 7.76
CA PHE A 107 10.72 -0.08 7.34
C PHE A 107 12.05 0.18 8.02
N GLY A 108 13.02 0.67 7.25
CA GLY A 108 14.25 1.25 7.81
C GLY A 108 13.98 2.62 8.45
N PRO A 109 14.88 3.10 9.33
CA PRO A 109 14.71 4.39 10.01
C PRO A 109 14.51 5.58 9.06
N GLU A 110 15.30 5.66 7.98
CA GLU A 110 15.19 6.75 7.01
C GLU A 110 13.85 6.73 6.28
N TYR A 111 13.42 5.56 5.82
CA TYR A 111 12.15 5.41 5.13
C TYR A 111 10.96 5.72 6.05
N THR A 112 11.04 5.31 7.33
CA THR A 112 10.04 5.64 8.35
C THR A 112 9.89 7.15 8.52
N ARG A 113 11.01 7.88 8.61
CA ARG A 113 11.02 9.34 8.69
C ARG A 113 10.40 9.99 7.45
N ASP A 114 10.77 9.53 6.27
CA ASP A 114 10.24 10.06 5.01
C ASP A 114 8.73 9.83 4.88
N MET A 115 8.26 8.63 5.24
CA MET A 115 6.83 8.30 5.26
C MET A 115 6.06 9.14 6.28
N SER A 116 6.62 9.37 7.48
CA SER A 116 5.98 10.19 8.51
C SER A 116 5.75 11.61 8.02
N ARG A 117 6.76 12.24 7.40
CA ARG A 117 6.67 13.58 6.82
C ARG A 117 5.65 13.68 5.68
N LEU A 118 5.56 12.65 4.84
CA LEU A 118 4.55 12.60 3.79
C LEU A 118 3.12 12.46 4.36
N PHE A 119 2.95 11.66 5.42
CA PHE A 119 1.63 11.49 6.03
C PHE A 119 1.21 12.66 6.93
N GLU A 120 2.15 13.47 7.42
CA GLU A 120 1.84 14.81 7.97
C GLU A 120 1.16 15.68 6.91
N VAL A 121 1.75 15.78 5.71
CA VAL A 121 1.13 16.48 4.57
C VAL A 121 -0.27 15.95 4.26
N ARG A 122 -0.45 14.62 4.27
CA ARG A 122 -1.78 14.02 4.08
C ARG A 122 -2.78 14.55 5.12
N ASN A 123 -2.39 14.61 6.39
CA ASN A 123 -3.27 15.05 7.46
C ASN A 123 -3.67 16.52 7.28
N ASP A 124 -2.71 17.39 6.92
CA ASP A 124 -3.00 18.79 6.62
C ASP A 124 -3.97 18.92 5.43
N ILE A 125 -3.76 18.12 4.36
CA ILE A 125 -4.61 18.14 3.16
C ILE A 125 -6.06 17.71 3.45
N VAL A 126 -6.27 16.78 4.39
CA VAL A 126 -7.63 16.35 4.74
C VAL A 126 -8.46 17.52 5.29
N HIS A 127 -7.82 18.44 6.01
CA HIS A 127 -8.47 19.57 6.68
C HIS A 127 -8.44 20.88 5.89
N CYS A 128 -7.77 20.92 4.74
CA CYS A 128 -7.69 22.12 3.91
C CYS A 128 -8.73 22.14 2.77
N VAL A 129 -9.02 23.33 2.25
CA VAL A 129 -9.83 23.52 1.04
C VAL A 129 -8.94 23.44 -0.20
N SER A 130 -7.76 24.07 -0.15
CA SER A 130 -6.77 24.08 -1.23
C SER A 130 -5.39 23.61 -0.74
N LEU A 131 -4.58 23.09 -1.67
CA LEU A 131 -3.17 22.77 -1.39
C LEU A 131 -2.33 24.01 -1.02
N ASP A 132 -2.87 25.22 -1.21
CA ASP A 132 -2.17 26.46 -0.88
C ASP A 132 -1.97 26.65 0.63
N GLU A 133 -2.78 25.97 1.43
CA GLU A 133 -2.74 26.00 2.90
C GLU A 133 -1.73 24.99 3.47
N VAL A 134 -1.07 24.20 2.61
CA VAL A 134 -0.27 23.04 3.03
C VAL A 134 1.21 23.24 2.71
N ASN A 135 2.05 22.93 3.69
CA ASN A 135 3.50 22.92 3.56
C ASN A 135 4.03 21.48 3.69
N TYR A 136 5.08 21.17 2.93
CA TYR A 136 5.85 19.94 3.05
C TYR A 136 7.20 20.24 3.69
N ASN A 137 7.63 19.40 4.65
CA ASN A 137 8.83 19.63 5.47
C ASN A 137 9.91 18.53 5.29
N PRO A 138 10.53 18.35 4.10
CA PRO A 138 11.59 17.35 3.92
C PRO A 138 12.88 17.71 4.68
N LYS A 139 13.15 19.01 4.83
CA LYS A 139 14.25 19.58 5.63
C LYS A 139 13.86 20.97 6.12
N ASN A 140 13.36 21.79 5.20
CA ASN A 140 12.77 23.10 5.44
C ASN A 140 11.31 23.10 4.96
N SER A 141 10.50 24.01 5.48
CA SER A 141 9.12 24.20 5.04
C SER A 141 9.07 24.73 3.61
N ILE A 142 8.35 24.01 2.75
CA ILE A 142 8.10 24.37 1.36
C ILE A 142 6.60 24.28 1.06
N SER A 143 6.02 25.35 0.50
CA SER A 143 4.59 25.36 0.18
C SER A 143 4.26 24.48 -1.03
N LEU A 144 3.19 23.70 -0.91
CA LEU A 144 2.63 22.91 -2.02
C LEU A 144 1.93 23.78 -3.07
N SER A 145 1.60 25.04 -2.76
CA SER A 145 1.16 26.03 -3.76
C SER A 145 2.25 26.33 -4.80
N SER A 146 3.52 26.22 -4.43
CA SER A 146 4.61 26.55 -5.34
C SER A 146 4.87 25.41 -6.32
N VAL A 147 5.21 25.74 -7.58
CA VAL A 147 5.54 24.73 -8.61
C VAL A 147 6.72 23.86 -8.15
N ASN A 148 7.77 24.49 -7.61
CA ASN A 148 8.95 23.78 -7.14
C ASN A 148 8.69 22.95 -5.89
N GLY A 149 7.91 23.48 -4.93
CA GLY A 149 7.52 22.76 -3.72
C GLY A 149 6.69 21.53 -4.04
N PHE A 150 5.67 21.66 -4.90
CA PHE A 150 4.87 20.53 -5.35
C PHE A 150 5.70 19.51 -6.14
N LYS A 151 6.60 19.95 -7.02
CA LYS A 151 7.49 19.05 -7.78
C LYS A 151 8.40 18.24 -6.85
N LYS A 152 8.94 18.87 -5.79
CA LYS A 152 9.75 18.19 -4.78
C LYS A 152 8.92 17.18 -3.98
N PHE A 153 7.77 17.60 -3.46
CA PHE A 153 6.81 16.71 -2.79
C PHE A 153 6.45 15.50 -3.65
N LYS A 154 6.07 15.72 -4.91
CA LYS A 154 5.72 14.66 -5.85
C LYS A 154 6.87 13.68 -6.06
N THR A 155 8.10 14.19 -6.21
CA THR A 155 9.29 13.35 -6.39
C THR A 155 9.52 12.45 -5.17
N ASP A 156 9.37 13.00 -3.97
CA ASP A 156 9.54 12.25 -2.72
C ASP A 156 8.40 11.23 -2.52
N LEU A 157 7.16 11.59 -2.89
CA LEU A 157 6.00 10.70 -2.88
C LEU A 157 6.16 9.54 -3.88
N ASP A 158 6.61 9.81 -5.12
CA ASP A 158 6.86 8.81 -6.15
C ASP A 158 7.98 7.85 -5.73
N LYS A 159 9.06 8.38 -5.13
CA LYS A 159 10.14 7.56 -4.55
C LYS A 159 9.62 6.70 -3.41
N ALA A 160 8.81 7.28 -2.52
CA ALA A 160 8.25 6.58 -1.38
C ALA A 160 7.32 5.45 -1.80
N TRP A 161 6.49 5.68 -2.83
CA TRP A 161 5.64 4.67 -3.44
C TRP A 161 6.45 3.53 -4.07
N GLY A 162 7.49 3.85 -4.86
CA GLY A 162 8.35 2.84 -5.46
C GLY A 162 9.04 1.96 -4.41
N ASN A 163 9.48 2.55 -3.29
CA ASN A 163 10.02 1.80 -2.16
C ASN A 163 8.95 0.95 -1.45
N LEU A 164 7.73 1.47 -1.27
CA LEU A 164 6.63 0.73 -0.66
C LEU A 164 6.29 -0.53 -1.47
N LEU A 165 6.25 -0.41 -2.79
CA LEU A 165 6.00 -1.55 -3.68
C LEU A 165 7.11 -2.60 -3.56
N LYS A 166 8.38 -2.20 -3.47
CA LYS A 166 9.50 -3.14 -3.27
C LYS A 166 9.37 -3.87 -1.93
N ILE A 167 9.05 -3.14 -0.86
CA ILE A 167 8.82 -3.72 0.47
C ILE A 167 7.66 -4.71 0.43
N TYR A 168 6.55 -4.34 -0.23
CA TYR A 168 5.41 -5.23 -0.41
C TYR A 168 5.82 -6.53 -1.13
N VAL A 169 6.61 -6.44 -2.20
CA VAL A 169 7.09 -7.62 -2.94
C VAL A 169 7.94 -8.53 -2.05
N VAL A 170 8.82 -7.97 -1.22
CA VAL A 170 9.61 -8.74 -0.25
C VAL A 170 8.73 -9.47 0.77
N GLU A 171 7.68 -8.81 1.27
CA GLU A 171 6.73 -9.47 2.18
C GLU A 171 5.88 -10.54 1.46
N GLN A 172 5.48 -10.28 0.21
CA GLN A 172 4.77 -11.22 -0.64
C GLN A 172 5.61 -12.47 -0.96
N GLU A 173 6.93 -12.34 -1.11
CA GLU A 173 7.82 -13.48 -1.39
C GLU A 173 7.89 -14.49 -0.23
N LYS A 174 7.48 -14.09 0.98
CA LYS A 174 7.36 -14.99 2.14
C LYS A 174 6.17 -15.95 2.05
N ILE A 175 5.24 -15.71 1.12
CA ILE A 175 4.09 -16.59 0.91
C ILE A 175 4.56 -17.93 0.33
N ASN A 176 4.21 -19.04 0.98
CA ASN A 176 4.39 -20.37 0.39
C ASN A 176 3.31 -20.62 -0.68
N TRP A 177 3.60 -20.18 -1.90
CA TRP A 177 2.68 -20.31 -3.03
C TRP A 177 2.27 -21.75 -3.32
N THR A 178 3.17 -22.71 -3.14
CA THR A 178 2.87 -24.13 -3.37
C THR A 178 1.82 -24.63 -2.39
N ALA A 179 2.01 -24.36 -1.09
CA ALA A 179 1.03 -24.71 -0.05
C ALA A 179 -0.32 -24.02 -0.30
N LEU A 180 -0.29 -22.74 -0.69
CA LEU A 180 -1.49 -21.99 -1.02
C LEU A 180 -2.27 -22.60 -2.20
N SER A 181 -1.58 -23.02 -3.26
CA SER A 181 -2.22 -23.70 -4.38
C SER A 181 -2.85 -25.02 -3.98
N MET A 182 -2.17 -25.81 -3.14
CA MET A 182 -2.70 -27.08 -2.63
C MET A 182 -3.97 -26.86 -1.78
N GLU A 183 -3.97 -25.86 -0.89
CA GLU A 183 -5.14 -25.51 -0.07
C GLU A 183 -6.34 -25.12 -0.95
N LEU A 184 -6.08 -24.43 -2.04
CA LEU A 184 -7.09 -24.00 -3.00
C LEU A 184 -7.55 -25.11 -3.96
N LYS A 185 -6.93 -26.28 -3.91
CA LYS A 185 -7.15 -27.39 -4.86
C LYS A 185 -6.94 -26.95 -6.32
N LEU A 186 -5.93 -26.10 -6.53
CA LEU A 186 -5.52 -25.55 -7.83
C LEU A 186 -4.51 -26.45 -8.56
#